data_AF-A0A1H0JUP0-F1
#
_entry.id   AF-A0A1H0JUP0-F1
#
_cell.length_a   1.000
_cell.length_b   1.000
_cell.length_c   1.000
_cell.angle_alpha   90.00
_cell.angle_beta   90.00
_cell.angle_gamma   90.00
#
_symmetry.space_group_name_H-M   'P 1'
#
loop_
_entity.id
_entity.type
_entity.pdbx_description
1 polymer ?
#
loop_
_entity_poly.entity_id
_entity_poly.type
_entity_poly.pdbx_seq_one_letter_code
_entity_poly.pdbx_strand_id
1 'polypeptide(L)'
;METIRLLLGIICITVVCSSRLPDRNLLSNLSAEEKIRTEILSIALAENGVREQHGKNDGKRVEQYLKHIGLPKGHAWCGAYLSWVYSKAGFSKPRTGWTPALFPVNRLVKKSMPADLFGIYFPSLKRIAHAGIVVGLKSDWVLTIEGNTNVGGSREGDGVCRKRRHLRSIAKFANWIGKERSP
;
A
#
# COMPACT_ATOMS: atom_id res chain seq x y z
N MET A 1 58.94 43.65 38.38
CA MET A 1 58.48 42.36 37.86
C MET A 1 57.10 42.11 38.42
N GLU A 2 56.08 42.59 37.73
CA GLU A 2 54.68 42.38 38.11
C GLU A 2 54.18 41.04 37.56
N THR A 3 53.58 40.23 38.41
CA THR A 3 52.93 38.98 38.03
C THR A 3 51.42 39.18 38.05
N ILE A 4 50.83 39.30 36.86
CA ILE A 4 49.38 39.33 36.64
C ILE A 4 48.86 37.89 36.79
N ARG A 5 47.92 37.69 37.72
CA ARG A 5 47.18 36.42 37.88
C ARG A 5 45.92 36.45 37.00
N LEU A 6 45.90 35.68 35.91
CA LEU A 6 44.67 35.42 35.15
C LEU A 6 43.85 34.31 35.84
N LEU A 7 42.67 34.66 36.34
CA LEU A 7 41.62 33.72 36.73
C LEU A 7 40.76 33.40 35.51
N LEU A 8 40.89 32.19 34.97
CA LEU A 8 40.03 31.64 33.92
C LEU A 8 38.71 31.18 34.55
N GLY A 9 37.66 31.99 34.38
CA GLY A 9 36.28 31.61 34.72
C GLY A 9 35.71 30.64 33.69
N ILE A 10 35.28 29.46 34.14
CA ILE A 10 34.54 28.50 33.32
C ILE A 10 33.06 28.93 33.32
N ILE A 11 32.60 29.54 32.23
CA ILE A 11 31.17 29.80 32.00
C ILE A 11 30.56 28.50 31.46
N CYS A 12 29.86 27.77 32.33
CA CYS A 12 29.08 26.60 31.95
C CYS A 12 27.76 27.08 31.33
N ILE A 13 27.69 27.18 30.00
CA ILE A 13 26.44 27.45 29.28
C ILE A 13 25.64 26.14 29.25
N THR A 14 24.74 25.95 30.21
CA THR A 14 23.72 24.92 30.12
C THR A 14 22.70 25.33 29.04
N VAL A 15 22.87 24.81 27.83
CA VAL A 15 21.80 24.84 26.82
C VAL A 15 20.69 23.91 27.32
N VAL A 16 19.68 24.48 27.98
CA VAL A 16 18.41 23.79 28.24
C VAL A 16 17.72 23.65 26.88
N CYS A 17 18.11 22.63 26.14
CA CYS A 17 17.37 22.20 24.97
C CYS A 17 16.08 21.56 25.48
N SER A 18 15.03 22.38 25.60
CA SER A 18 13.67 21.90 25.85
C SER A 18 13.23 21.10 24.63
N SER A 19 13.62 19.82 24.60
CA SER A 19 13.04 18.85 23.69
C SER A 19 11.59 18.68 24.13
N ARG A 20 10.67 19.36 23.42
CA ARG A 20 9.25 18.99 23.47
C ARG A 20 9.19 17.51 23.09
N LEU A 21 9.02 16.65 24.08
CA LEU A 21 8.74 15.24 23.84
C LEU A 21 7.54 15.17 22.89
N PRO A 22 7.60 14.37 21.81
CA PRO A 22 6.47 14.23 20.91
C PRO A 22 5.25 13.75 21.71
N ASP A 23 4.10 14.34 21.42
CA ASP A 23 2.82 14.02 22.05
C ASP A 23 2.59 12.50 22.02
N ARG A 24 2.30 11.89 23.18
CA ARG A 24 2.06 10.44 23.32
C ARG A 24 0.95 9.95 22.38
N ASN A 25 -0.01 10.81 22.06
CA ASN A 25 -1.08 10.52 21.11
C ASN A 25 -0.57 10.31 19.67
N LEU A 26 0.51 11.00 19.28
CA LEU A 26 1.11 10.83 17.96
C LEU A 26 1.75 9.44 17.84
N LEU A 27 2.48 9.01 18.86
CA LEU A 27 3.11 7.68 18.90
C LEU A 27 2.06 6.56 18.93
N SER A 28 0.97 6.73 19.69
CA SER A 28 -0.11 5.73 19.69
C SER A 28 -0.81 5.64 18.34
N ASN A 29 -1.06 6.77 17.67
CA ASN A 29 -1.67 6.81 16.34
C ASN A 29 -0.77 6.18 15.27
N LEU A 30 0.54 6.47 15.30
CA LEU A 30 1.51 5.82 14.42
C LEU A 30 1.52 4.30 14.63
N SER A 31 1.51 3.85 15.89
CA SER A 31 1.47 2.41 16.21
C SER A 31 0.17 1.72 15.76
N ALA A 32 -0.95 2.44 15.73
CA ALA A 32 -2.23 1.92 15.26
C ALA A 32 -2.25 1.77 13.74
N GLU A 33 -1.76 2.78 13.00
CA GLU A 33 -1.65 2.70 11.54
C GLU A 33 -0.69 1.58 11.11
N GLU A 34 0.45 1.42 11.79
CA GLU A 34 1.41 0.35 11.53
C GLU A 34 0.81 -1.06 11.71
N LYS A 35 -0.01 -1.25 12.76
CA LYS A 35 -0.74 -2.51 12.97
C LYS A 35 -1.71 -2.78 11.82
N ILE A 36 -2.48 -1.77 11.40
CA ILE A 36 -3.43 -1.91 10.29
C ILE A 36 -2.73 -2.25 8.97
N ARG A 37 -1.61 -1.58 8.67
CA ARG A 37 -0.81 -1.88 7.48
C ARG A 37 -0.28 -3.31 7.51
N THR A 38 0.23 -3.75 8.66
CA THR A 38 0.70 -5.13 8.88
C THR A 38 -0.42 -6.15 8.67
N GLU A 39 -1.62 -5.89 9.18
CA GLU A 39 -2.80 -6.75 9.01
C GLU A 39 -3.17 -6.92 7.53
N ILE A 40 -3.30 -5.81 6.79
CA ILE A 40 -3.62 -5.82 5.35
C ILE A 40 -2.59 -6.63 4.57
N LEU A 41 -1.30 -6.44 4.87
CA LEU A 41 -0.23 -7.19 4.22
C LEU A 41 -0.24 -8.67 4.58
N SER A 42 -0.51 -9.02 5.83
CA SER A 42 -0.64 -10.41 6.27
C SER A 42 -1.75 -11.13 5.48
N ILE A 43 -2.92 -10.52 5.37
CA ILE A 43 -4.04 -11.05 4.59
C ILE A 43 -3.67 -11.20 3.11
N ALA A 44 -3.06 -10.18 2.51
CA ALA A 44 -2.67 -10.21 1.11
C ALA A 44 -1.63 -11.30 0.82
N LEU A 45 -0.60 -11.39 1.67
CA LEU A 45 0.49 -12.35 1.51
C LEU A 45 0.05 -13.79 1.74
N ALA A 46 -0.96 -14.01 2.59
CA ALA A 46 -1.56 -15.34 2.80
C ALA A 46 -2.23 -15.91 1.54
N GLU A 47 -2.64 -15.06 0.60
CA GLU A 47 -3.23 -15.48 -0.68
C GLU A 47 -2.17 -15.72 -1.77
N ASN A 48 -0.88 -15.48 -1.51
CA ASN A 48 0.17 -15.73 -2.50
C ASN A 48 0.18 -17.20 -2.95
N GLY A 49 0.17 -17.41 -4.26
CA GLY A 49 0.13 -18.74 -4.87
C GLY A 49 -1.28 -19.27 -5.14
N VAL A 50 -2.34 -18.55 -4.76
CA VAL A 50 -3.70 -18.81 -5.28
C VAL A 50 -3.66 -18.75 -6.80
N ARG A 51 -4.22 -19.77 -7.45
CA ARG A 51 -4.32 -19.86 -8.91
C ARG A 51 -5.77 -20.04 -9.36
N GLU A 52 -6.02 -19.57 -10.56
CA GLU A 52 -7.21 -19.91 -11.32
C GLU A 52 -7.23 -21.42 -11.58
N GLN A 53 -8.43 -22.00 -11.59
CA GLN A 53 -8.56 -23.44 -11.76
C GLN A 53 -8.28 -23.89 -13.19
N HIS A 54 -8.79 -23.14 -14.18
CA HIS A 54 -8.64 -23.48 -15.60
C HIS A 54 -8.07 -22.32 -16.43
N GLY A 55 -7.55 -21.28 -15.79
CA GLY A 55 -7.02 -20.08 -16.47
C GLY A 55 -8.10 -19.23 -17.16
N LYS A 56 -9.35 -19.31 -16.68
CA LYS A 56 -10.50 -18.61 -17.25
C LYS A 56 -11.13 -17.65 -16.23
N ASN A 57 -10.29 -17.00 -15.42
CA ASN A 57 -10.70 -16.15 -14.29
C ASN A 57 -11.66 -16.89 -13.34
N ASP A 58 -11.26 -18.09 -12.93
CA ASP A 58 -12.14 -19.02 -12.26
C ASP A 58 -11.50 -19.83 -11.14
N GLY A 59 -12.33 -20.54 -10.37
CA GLY A 59 -11.89 -21.37 -9.26
C GLY A 59 -12.41 -20.85 -7.92
N LYS A 60 -12.57 -21.77 -6.97
CA LYS A 60 -13.28 -21.52 -5.70
C LYS A 60 -12.82 -20.24 -4.99
N ARG A 61 -11.51 -19.98 -4.92
CA ARG A 61 -10.96 -18.80 -4.24
C ARG A 61 -11.11 -17.52 -5.07
N VAL A 62 -10.85 -17.59 -6.38
CA VAL A 62 -11.03 -16.45 -7.31
C VAL A 62 -12.49 -15.98 -7.32
N GLU A 63 -13.41 -16.93 -7.37
CA GLU A 63 -14.85 -16.68 -7.34
C GLU A 63 -15.32 -16.08 -6.00
N GLN A 64 -14.63 -16.36 -4.88
CA GLN A 64 -14.89 -15.67 -3.61
C GLN A 64 -14.54 -14.18 -3.68
N TYR A 65 -13.42 -13.81 -4.30
CA TYR A 65 -13.07 -12.39 -4.49
C TYR A 65 -14.10 -11.69 -5.39
N LEU A 66 -14.49 -12.33 -6.48
CA LEU A 66 -15.49 -11.79 -7.41
C LEU A 66 -16.85 -11.60 -6.74
N LYS A 67 -17.33 -12.64 -6.03
CA LYS A 67 -18.58 -12.59 -5.27
C LYS A 67 -18.57 -11.49 -4.21
N HIS A 68 -17.41 -11.22 -3.61
CA HIS A 68 -17.28 -10.17 -2.60
C HIS A 68 -17.71 -8.79 -3.11
N ILE A 69 -17.51 -8.51 -4.40
CA ILE A 69 -17.93 -7.26 -5.05
C ILE A 69 -19.15 -7.45 -5.98
N GLY A 70 -19.81 -8.60 -5.92
CA GLY A 70 -21.00 -8.91 -6.72
C GLY A 70 -20.73 -9.19 -8.21
N LEU A 71 -19.50 -9.53 -8.59
CA LEU A 71 -19.20 -9.96 -9.96
C LEU A 71 -19.35 -11.48 -10.11
N PRO A 72 -19.84 -11.97 -11.26
CA PRO A 72 -19.87 -13.40 -11.55
C PRO A 72 -18.47 -13.92 -11.91
N LYS A 73 -18.33 -15.26 -11.97
CA LYS A 73 -17.14 -15.97 -12.47
C LYS A 73 -16.75 -15.48 -13.87
N GLY A 74 -15.46 -15.53 -14.21
CA GLY A 74 -14.96 -15.22 -15.55
C GLY A 74 -14.48 -13.78 -15.73
N HIS A 75 -14.80 -12.89 -14.80
CA HIS A 75 -14.32 -11.52 -14.82
C HIS A 75 -12.88 -11.39 -14.30
N ALA A 76 -12.12 -10.46 -14.89
CA ALA A 76 -10.84 -10.04 -14.35
C ALA A 76 -10.99 -9.63 -12.86
N TRP A 77 -10.11 -10.15 -12.01
CA TRP A 77 -10.34 -10.19 -10.56
C TRP A 77 -9.28 -9.45 -9.74
N CYS A 78 -8.35 -8.70 -10.35
CA CYS A 78 -7.35 -7.92 -9.60
C CYS A 78 -8.00 -6.92 -8.63
N GLY A 79 -8.96 -6.10 -9.09
CA GLY A 79 -9.67 -5.15 -8.21
C GLY A 79 -10.57 -5.83 -7.17
N ALA A 80 -11.14 -6.99 -7.53
CA ALA A 80 -11.95 -7.81 -6.63
C ALA A 80 -11.10 -8.34 -5.47
N TYR A 81 -9.91 -8.87 -5.77
CA TYR A 81 -8.92 -9.31 -4.79
C TYR A 81 -8.55 -8.16 -3.83
N LEU A 82 -8.25 -6.97 -4.34
CA LEU A 82 -7.90 -5.82 -3.52
C LEU A 82 -9.04 -5.39 -2.58
N SER A 83 -10.26 -5.31 -3.12
CA SER A 83 -11.46 -5.00 -2.32
C SER A 83 -11.69 -6.05 -1.23
N TRP A 84 -11.50 -7.33 -1.56
CA TRP A 84 -11.62 -8.42 -0.61
C TRP A 84 -10.55 -8.34 0.49
N VAL A 85 -9.27 -8.10 0.16
CA VAL A 85 -8.19 -7.96 1.16
C VAL A 85 -8.51 -6.84 2.14
N TYR A 86 -8.89 -5.66 1.64
CA TYR A 86 -9.23 -4.52 2.49
C TYR A 86 -10.47 -4.80 3.36
N SER A 87 -11.48 -5.47 2.80
CA SER A 87 -12.64 -5.88 3.60
C SER A 87 -12.31 -6.89 4.68
N LYS A 88 -11.40 -7.83 4.42
CA LYS A 88 -10.92 -8.77 5.44
C LYS A 88 -10.16 -8.07 6.57
N ALA A 89 -9.54 -6.93 6.30
CA ALA A 89 -8.90 -6.06 7.29
C ALA A 89 -9.89 -5.08 7.98
N GLY A 90 -11.20 -5.23 7.77
CA GLY A 90 -12.24 -4.42 8.42
C GLY A 90 -12.65 -3.15 7.68
N PHE A 91 -12.18 -2.92 6.46
CA PHE A 91 -12.52 -1.72 5.69
C PHE A 91 -13.79 -1.92 4.84
N SER A 92 -14.68 -0.91 4.83
CA SER A 92 -15.85 -0.92 3.94
C SER A 92 -15.53 -0.55 2.48
N LYS A 93 -14.37 0.08 2.25
CA LYS A 93 -13.87 0.49 0.93
C LYS A 93 -12.37 0.17 0.79
N PRO A 94 -11.86 -0.04 -0.44
CA PRO A 94 -12.58 -0.05 -1.70
C PRO A 94 -13.48 -1.29 -1.86
N ARG A 95 -14.54 -1.16 -2.66
CA ARG A 95 -15.49 -2.24 -2.97
C ARG A 95 -15.87 -2.21 -4.45
N THR A 96 -14.91 -2.53 -5.32
CA THR A 96 -15.08 -2.42 -6.77
C THR A 96 -14.09 -3.30 -7.55
N GLY A 97 -14.51 -3.83 -8.70
CA GLY A 97 -13.64 -4.47 -9.67
C GLY A 97 -13.06 -3.50 -10.70
N TRP A 98 -13.58 -2.27 -10.77
CA TRP A 98 -13.17 -1.26 -11.73
C TRP A 98 -11.91 -0.53 -11.26
N THR A 99 -10.76 -0.91 -11.83
CA THR A 99 -9.43 -0.44 -11.37
C THR A 99 -9.26 1.08 -11.30
N PRO A 100 -9.80 1.93 -12.21
CA PRO A 100 -9.72 3.38 -12.04
C PRO A 100 -10.37 3.91 -10.76
N ALA A 101 -11.45 3.27 -10.28
CA ALA A 101 -12.15 3.69 -9.06
C ALA A 101 -11.37 3.39 -7.77
N LEU A 102 -10.27 2.64 -7.85
CA LEU A 102 -9.35 2.42 -6.72
C LEU A 102 -8.43 3.63 -6.46
N PHE A 103 -8.37 4.60 -7.40
CA PHE A 103 -7.48 5.75 -7.36
C PHE A 103 -8.24 7.10 -7.43
N PRO A 104 -9.25 7.34 -6.58
CA PRO A 104 -9.94 8.63 -6.52
C PRO A 104 -8.97 9.70 -5.99
N VAL A 105 -9.18 10.96 -6.41
CA VAL A 105 -8.27 12.08 -6.14
C VAL A 105 -7.95 12.23 -4.65
N ASN A 106 -8.94 12.08 -3.77
CA ASN A 106 -8.79 12.22 -2.32
C ASN A 106 -8.02 11.07 -1.64
N ARG A 107 -7.68 10.01 -2.36
CA ARG A 107 -6.87 8.88 -1.86
C ARG A 107 -5.46 8.86 -2.45
N LEU A 108 -5.17 9.70 -3.45
CA LEU A 108 -3.87 9.69 -4.13
C LEU A 108 -2.75 10.16 -3.20
N VAL A 109 -1.62 9.45 -3.26
CA VAL A 109 -0.40 9.79 -2.52
C VAL A 109 0.80 9.87 -3.46
N LYS A 110 1.74 10.78 -3.18
CA LYS A 110 3.00 10.91 -3.93
C LYS A 110 4.04 9.89 -3.47
N LYS A 111 4.17 9.74 -2.15
CA LYS A 111 5.06 8.77 -1.51
C LYS A 111 4.21 7.63 -0.97
N SER A 112 4.42 6.45 -1.52
CA SER A 112 3.71 5.24 -1.10
C SER A 112 4.32 4.66 0.18
N MET A 113 3.49 3.95 0.93
CA MET A 113 3.84 3.12 2.07
C MET A 113 3.37 1.68 1.85
N PRO A 114 3.94 0.69 2.56
CA PRO A 114 3.39 -0.66 2.58
C PRO A 114 1.88 -0.67 2.89
N ALA A 115 1.15 -1.57 2.25
CA ALA A 115 -0.31 -1.68 2.19
C ALA A 115 -1.03 -0.69 1.26
N ASP A 116 -0.39 0.37 0.76
CA ASP A 116 -1.02 1.24 -0.25
C ASP A 116 -1.30 0.47 -1.54
N LEU A 117 -2.31 0.91 -2.29
CA LEU A 117 -2.58 0.40 -3.63
C LEU A 117 -1.66 1.09 -4.64
N PHE A 118 -1.24 0.36 -5.67
CA PHE A 118 -0.60 0.93 -6.85
C PHE A 118 -1.39 0.56 -8.12
N GLY A 119 -1.36 1.44 -9.11
CA GLY A 119 -2.08 1.27 -10.38
C GLY A 119 -1.13 1.33 -11.57
N ILE A 120 -1.38 0.49 -12.57
CA ILE A 120 -0.65 0.48 -13.85
C ILE A 120 -1.57 0.98 -14.95
N TYR A 121 -1.10 2.00 -15.69
CA TYR A 121 -1.81 2.55 -16.83
C TYR A 121 -1.53 1.73 -18.09
N PHE A 122 -2.59 1.42 -18.84
CA PHE A 122 -2.49 0.69 -20.11
C PHE A 122 -2.90 1.64 -21.24
N PRO A 123 -1.97 2.06 -22.11
CA PRO A 123 -2.26 3.00 -23.20
C PRO A 123 -3.39 2.54 -24.14
N SER A 124 -3.44 1.24 -24.47
CA SER A 124 -4.48 0.66 -25.32
C SER A 124 -5.89 0.80 -24.74
N LEU A 125 -6.02 0.80 -23.42
CA LEU A 125 -7.30 0.93 -22.71
C LEU A 125 -7.56 2.34 -22.19
N LYS A 126 -6.59 3.25 -22.36
CA LYS A 126 -6.63 4.65 -21.91
C LYS A 126 -7.02 4.83 -20.44
N ARG A 127 -6.59 3.90 -19.56
CA ARG A 127 -6.93 3.91 -18.13
C ARG A 127 -5.96 3.09 -17.29
N ILE A 128 -6.05 3.25 -15.97
CA ILE A 128 -5.48 2.27 -15.03
C ILE A 128 -6.26 0.98 -15.20
N ALA A 129 -5.57 -0.06 -15.65
CA ALA A 129 -6.20 -1.33 -16.05
C ALA A 129 -5.64 -2.55 -15.30
N HIS A 130 -4.72 -2.33 -14.37
CA HIS A 130 -4.24 -3.31 -13.39
C HIS A 130 -3.90 -2.59 -12.10
N ALA A 131 -4.03 -3.28 -10.97
CA ALA A 131 -3.69 -2.75 -9.66
C ALA A 131 -3.21 -3.86 -8.72
N GLY A 132 -2.47 -3.48 -7.68
CA GLY A 132 -1.98 -4.38 -6.64
C GLY A 132 -1.70 -3.64 -5.33
N ILE A 133 -1.12 -4.35 -4.37
CA ILE A 133 -0.71 -3.81 -3.06
C ILE A 133 0.80 -3.65 -3.04
N VAL A 134 1.28 -2.53 -2.50
CA VAL A 134 2.70 -2.31 -2.19
C VAL A 134 3.06 -3.08 -0.93
N VAL A 135 4.00 -4.00 -1.04
CA VAL A 135 4.58 -4.75 0.09
C VAL A 135 5.79 -4.00 0.66
N GLY A 136 6.54 -3.29 -0.18
CA GLY A 136 7.69 -2.52 0.25
C GLY A 136 8.33 -1.72 -0.88
N LEU A 137 9.22 -0.80 -0.50
CA LEU A 137 9.95 0.07 -1.42
C LEU A 137 11.45 -0.11 -1.17
N LYS A 138 12.23 -0.28 -2.24
CA LYS A 138 13.69 -0.36 -2.20
C LYS A 138 14.29 0.40 -3.37
N SER A 139 14.81 1.60 -3.12
CA SER A 139 15.30 2.50 -4.17
C SER A 139 14.21 2.69 -5.25
N ASP A 140 14.52 2.44 -6.52
CA ASP A 140 13.58 2.61 -7.63
C ASP A 140 12.62 1.42 -7.83
N TRP A 141 12.61 0.47 -6.91
CA TRP A 141 11.81 -0.73 -7.00
C TRP A 141 10.71 -0.77 -5.95
N VAL A 142 9.53 -1.18 -6.40
CA VAL A 142 8.35 -1.49 -5.61
C VAL A 142 8.20 -3.00 -5.54
N LEU A 143 8.20 -3.56 -4.34
CA LEU A 143 7.80 -4.93 -4.09
C LEU A 143 6.28 -4.96 -3.94
N THR A 144 5.62 -5.86 -4.66
CA THR A 144 4.17 -5.87 -4.80
C THR A 144 3.59 -7.27 -4.58
N ILE A 145 2.30 -7.33 -4.23
CA ILE A 145 1.46 -8.54 -4.24
C ILE A 145 0.19 -8.23 -5.03
N GLU A 146 -0.15 -9.08 -5.98
CA GLU A 146 -1.11 -8.77 -7.04
C GLU A 146 -1.92 -9.99 -7.41
N GLY A 147 -3.25 -9.84 -7.53
CA GLY A 147 -4.13 -10.87 -8.08
C GLY A 147 -4.30 -10.72 -9.60
N ASN A 148 -4.84 -11.75 -10.24
CA ASN A 148 -5.11 -11.81 -11.68
C ASN A 148 -3.88 -11.45 -12.52
N THR A 149 -2.73 -12.02 -12.17
CA THR A 149 -1.48 -11.86 -12.90
C THR A 149 -0.70 -13.17 -12.89
N ASN A 150 0.36 -13.23 -13.70
CA ASN A 150 1.29 -14.34 -13.72
C ASN A 150 2.74 -13.90 -13.44
N VAL A 151 3.59 -14.92 -13.25
CA VAL A 151 5.03 -14.78 -13.04
C VAL A 151 5.70 -14.01 -14.20
N GLY A 152 5.21 -14.22 -15.43
CA GLY A 152 5.74 -13.62 -16.66
C GLY A 152 5.36 -12.16 -16.91
N GLY A 153 4.64 -11.49 -16.00
CA GLY A 153 4.36 -10.06 -16.15
C GLY A 153 2.99 -9.72 -16.77
N SER A 154 2.30 -10.68 -17.38
CA SER A 154 1.06 -10.43 -18.12
C SER A 154 -0.15 -10.17 -17.20
N ARG A 155 -1.15 -9.50 -17.78
CA ARG A 155 -2.45 -9.17 -17.19
C ARG A 155 -3.49 -10.27 -17.41
N GLU A 156 -3.21 -11.22 -18.32
CA GLU A 156 -4.13 -12.29 -18.72
C GLU A 156 -4.15 -13.42 -17.68
N GLY A 157 -4.58 -13.09 -16.47
CA GLY A 157 -4.86 -14.05 -15.41
C GLY A 157 -3.70 -14.93 -14.96
N ASP A 158 -4.08 -15.94 -14.17
CA ASP A 158 -3.30 -17.02 -13.53
C ASP A 158 -3.48 -17.00 -12.01
N GLY A 159 -2.97 -16.01 -11.28
CA GLY A 159 -2.99 -16.11 -9.82
C GLY A 159 -2.62 -14.87 -9.04
N VAL A 160 -2.40 -15.08 -7.74
CA VAL A 160 -1.85 -14.10 -6.82
C VAL A 160 -0.34 -14.31 -6.73
N CYS A 161 0.43 -13.29 -7.13
CA CYS A 161 1.88 -13.38 -7.20
C CYS A 161 2.57 -12.15 -6.60
N ARG A 162 3.70 -12.39 -5.92
CA ARG A 162 4.65 -11.33 -5.56
C ARG A 162 5.45 -10.89 -6.79
N LYS A 163 5.62 -9.57 -6.97
CA LYS A 163 6.39 -9.01 -8.09
C LYS A 163 7.32 -7.90 -7.62
N ARG A 164 8.31 -7.62 -8.46
CA ARG A 164 9.22 -6.48 -8.31
C ARG A 164 9.02 -5.58 -9.52
N ARG A 165 8.54 -4.36 -9.29
CA ARG A 165 8.20 -3.39 -10.33
C ARG A 165 9.06 -2.14 -10.20
N HIS A 166 9.49 -1.58 -11.31
CA HIS A 166 10.20 -0.29 -11.29
C HIS A 166 9.20 0.84 -11.07
N LEU A 167 9.55 1.89 -10.32
CA LEU A 167 8.68 3.04 -10.02
C LEU A 167 8.05 3.65 -11.29
N ARG A 168 8.85 3.82 -12.35
CA ARG A 168 8.39 4.26 -13.68
C ARG A 168 7.23 3.47 -14.31
N SER A 169 7.00 2.23 -13.88
CA SER A 169 5.88 1.41 -14.36
C SER A 169 4.58 1.66 -13.59
N ILE A 170 4.64 2.42 -12.51
CA ILE A 170 3.51 2.74 -11.65
C ILE A 170 2.95 4.10 -12.04
N ALA A 171 1.66 4.15 -12.36
CA ALA A 171 0.99 5.37 -12.74
C ALA A 171 0.49 6.17 -11.53
N LYS A 172 -0.05 5.48 -10.51
CA LYS A 172 -0.62 6.10 -9.30
C LYS A 172 -0.44 5.21 -8.08
N PHE A 173 -0.37 5.84 -6.91
CA PHE A 173 -0.53 5.20 -5.61
C PHE A 173 -1.77 5.75 -4.89
N ALA A 174 -2.42 4.93 -4.08
CA ALA A 174 -3.57 5.34 -3.25
C ALA A 174 -3.51 4.75 -1.84
N ASN A 175 -3.71 5.60 -0.83
CA ASN A 175 -3.77 5.21 0.58
C ASN A 175 -5.24 5.16 1.06
N TRP A 176 -5.68 3.98 1.46
CA TRP A 176 -7.04 3.71 1.95
C TRP A 176 -7.15 3.58 3.47
N ILE A 177 -6.05 3.72 4.21
CA ILE A 177 -5.94 3.49 5.67
C ILE A 177 -6.25 4.76 6.50
N GLY A 178 -6.31 5.94 5.87
CA GLY A 178 -6.61 7.23 6.54
C GLY A 178 -8.06 7.71 6.41
N LYS A 179 -8.43 8.77 7.16
CA LYS A 179 -9.74 9.45 7.04
C LYS A 179 -9.96 9.95 5.61
N GLU A 180 -11.19 9.84 5.11
CA GLU A 180 -11.61 10.53 3.89
C GLU A 180 -11.22 12.01 4.04
N ARG A 181 -10.42 12.56 3.13
CA ARG A 181 -10.28 14.02 3.09
C ARG A 181 -11.67 14.55 2.80
N SER A 182 -12.29 15.16 3.81
CA SER A 182 -13.45 16.02 3.60
C SER A 182 -13.10 17.01 2.50
N PRO A 183 -14.01 17.25 1.55
CA PRO A 183 -13.77 18.15 0.42
C PRO A 183 -13.33 19.55 0.88
#